data_AF-A0AAN4Z795-F1
#
_entry.id   AF-A0AAN4Z795-F1
#
_cell.length_a   1.000
_cell.length_b   1.000
_cell.length_c   1.000
_cell.angle_alpha   90.00
_cell.angle_beta   90.00
_cell.angle_gamma   90.00
#
_symmetry.space_group_name_H-M   'P 1'
#
loop_
_entity.id
_entity.type
_entity.pdbx_description
1 polymer ?
#
loop_
_entity_poly.entity_id
_entity_poly.type
_entity_poly.pdbx_seq_one_letter_code
_entity_poly.pdbx_strand_id
1 'polypeptide(L)'
;TVCLLAVAVIVAGQGAPKPPVTTCNSVKMQACTSALAQEWGYTMDEMSNFWKDRHVFEDMITAKYGRNAEDYVYVCNGLNVFYYCIGPDNIQYCLGVSGLTSNQMTAFDAYQMDGIMNRIRFECGDAFYPVTSNPSSVECIQRTKKNYVQNIGAITDAYENQIQHDTYNNICKNANGFVSNITDVYKRGPCSEYTDPAALSTAQWYGCNGARQHVLAQYRHCESQITCGNF
;
A
#
# COMPACT_ATOMS: atom_id res chain seq x y z
N THR A 1 16.11 -66.49 -27.30
CA THR A 1 15.92 -65.04 -27.56
C THR A 1 15.26 -64.43 -26.34
N VAL A 2 16.06 -63.84 -25.44
CA VAL A 2 15.57 -63.24 -24.19
C VAL A 2 15.71 -61.74 -24.33
N CYS A 3 14.58 -61.05 -24.27
CA CYS A 3 14.43 -59.62 -24.43
C CYS A 3 14.86 -58.92 -23.12
N LEU A 4 15.98 -58.19 -23.15
CA LEU A 4 16.41 -57.32 -22.06
C LEU A 4 15.66 -55.99 -22.17
N LEU A 5 14.59 -55.84 -21.38
CA LEU A 5 13.93 -54.56 -21.12
C LEU A 5 14.85 -53.70 -20.24
N ALA A 6 15.43 -52.65 -20.83
CA ALA A 6 16.11 -51.60 -20.07
C ALA A 6 15.07 -50.72 -19.36
N VAL A 7 15.02 -50.81 -18.04
CA VAL A 7 14.25 -49.88 -17.20
C VAL A 7 15.04 -48.57 -17.13
N ALA A 8 14.60 -47.56 -17.89
CA ALA A 8 15.10 -46.20 -17.75
C ALA A 8 14.57 -45.61 -16.43
N VAL A 9 15.46 -45.45 -15.45
CA VAL A 9 15.15 -44.73 -14.21
C VAL A 9 15.11 -43.24 -14.53
N ILE A 10 13.91 -42.66 -14.59
CA ILE A 10 13.73 -41.21 -14.58
C ILE A 10 14.05 -40.76 -13.16
N VAL A 11 15.27 -40.29 -12.94
CA VAL A 11 15.59 -39.54 -11.72
C VAL A 11 14.85 -38.21 -11.84
N ALA A 12 13.73 -38.08 -11.13
CA ALA A 12 13.12 -36.79 -10.89
C ALA A 12 14.19 -35.92 -10.20
N GLY A 13 14.75 -34.97 -10.95
CA GLY A 13 15.59 -33.93 -10.38
C GLY A 13 14.72 -33.14 -9.41
N GLN A 14 14.80 -33.47 -8.13
CA GLN A 14 14.33 -32.59 -7.08
C GLN A 14 15.13 -31.31 -7.24
N GLY A 15 14.47 -30.26 -7.75
CA GLY A 15 15.07 -28.94 -7.90
C GLY A 15 15.74 -28.58 -6.58
N ALA A 16 17.04 -28.25 -6.65
CA ALA A 16 17.78 -27.81 -5.47
C ALA A 16 16.96 -26.75 -4.73
N PRO A 17 16.88 -26.79 -3.39
CA PRO A 17 16.20 -25.74 -2.64
C PRO A 17 16.75 -24.40 -3.11
N LYS A 18 15.85 -23.55 -3.62
CA LYS A 18 16.23 -22.19 -4.01
C LYS A 18 16.94 -21.56 -2.80
N PRO A 19 18.17 -21.04 -2.95
CA PRO A 19 18.88 -20.46 -1.83
C PRO A 19 17.99 -19.39 -1.19
N PRO A 20 17.92 -19.33 0.15
CA PRO A 20 17.12 -18.32 0.83
C PRO A 20 17.56 -16.95 0.35
N VAL A 21 16.60 -16.14 -0.10
CA VAL A 21 16.84 -14.75 -0.47
C VAL A 21 17.15 -14.02 0.84
N THR A 22 18.35 -13.46 0.96
CA THR A 22 18.80 -12.71 2.15
C THR A 22 18.96 -11.22 1.90
N THR A 23 18.79 -10.79 0.64
CA THR A 23 18.99 -9.42 0.15
C THR A 23 18.00 -9.15 -0.99
N CYS A 24 17.70 -7.88 -1.25
CA CYS A 24 16.83 -7.52 -2.36
C CYS A 24 17.44 -7.95 -3.71
N ASN A 25 16.69 -8.71 -4.51
CA ASN A 25 17.05 -8.91 -5.91
C ASN A 25 16.66 -7.66 -6.72
N SER A 26 17.61 -6.74 -6.90
CA SER A 26 17.41 -5.48 -7.61
C SER A 26 16.99 -5.65 -9.07
N VAL A 27 17.48 -6.70 -9.75
CA VAL A 27 17.08 -7.03 -11.13
C VAL A 27 15.61 -7.42 -11.18
N LYS A 28 15.17 -8.25 -10.22
CA LYS A 28 13.77 -8.64 -10.11
C LYS A 28 12.87 -7.45 -9.76
N MET A 29 13.32 -6.62 -8.81
CA MET A 29 12.64 -5.38 -8.43
C MET A 29 12.44 -4.47 -9.65
N GLN A 30 13.47 -4.26 -10.46
CA GLN A 30 13.40 -3.44 -11.68
C GLN A 30 12.45 -4.04 -12.72
N ALA A 31 12.53 -5.35 -12.98
CA ALA A 31 11.65 -6.03 -13.93
C ALA A 31 10.17 -5.95 -13.50
N CYS A 32 9.88 -6.15 -12.22
CA CYS A 32 8.53 -6.05 -11.69
C CYS A 32 8.01 -4.61 -11.67
N THR A 33 8.88 -3.64 -11.39
CA THR A 33 8.54 -2.21 -11.53
C THR A 33 8.23 -1.87 -12.99
N SER A 34 8.94 -2.47 -13.96
CA SER A 34 8.63 -2.29 -15.38
C SER A 34 7.29 -2.88 -15.78
N ALA A 35 6.88 -4.02 -15.21
CA ALA A 35 5.56 -4.58 -15.45
C ALA A 35 4.46 -3.67 -14.86
N LEU A 36 4.69 -3.12 -13.67
CA LEU A 36 3.81 -2.12 -13.06
C LEU A 36 3.72 -0.84 -13.92
N ALA A 37 4.86 -0.34 -14.41
CA ALA A 37 4.94 0.82 -15.28
C ALA A 37 4.07 0.61 -16.53
N GLN A 38 4.20 -0.56 -17.17
CA GLN A 38 3.42 -0.91 -18.34
C GLN A 38 1.92 -0.96 -18.03
N GLU A 39 1.53 -1.61 -16.93
CA GLU A 39 0.12 -1.67 -16.51
C GLU A 39 -0.45 -0.27 -16.30
N TRP A 40 0.33 0.62 -15.67
CA TRP A 40 -0.04 1.99 -15.36
C TRP A 40 0.22 3.01 -16.48
N GLY A 41 0.73 2.58 -17.63
CA GLY A 41 1.06 3.47 -18.74
C GLY A 41 2.16 4.50 -18.41
N TYR A 42 3.09 4.17 -17.51
CA TYR A 42 4.30 4.93 -17.24
C TYR A 42 5.51 4.31 -17.95
N THR A 43 6.52 5.14 -18.17
CA THR A 43 7.87 4.71 -18.55
C THR A 43 8.71 4.41 -17.31
N MET A 44 9.81 3.66 -17.49
CA MET A 44 10.76 3.41 -16.39
C MET A 44 11.48 4.68 -15.94
N ASP A 45 11.63 5.68 -16.83
CA ASP A 45 12.23 6.96 -16.46
C ASP A 45 11.32 7.74 -15.50
N GLU A 46 10.00 7.73 -15.76
CA GLU A 46 9.00 8.32 -14.85
C GLU A 46 8.95 7.59 -13.50
N MET A 47 9.15 6.27 -13.47
CA MET A 47 9.16 5.46 -12.24
C MET A 47 10.52 5.44 -11.51
N SER A 48 11.53 6.18 -11.96
CA SER A 48 12.90 6.12 -11.43
C SER A 48 13.02 6.39 -9.92
N ASN A 49 12.12 7.22 -9.38
CA ASN A 49 12.04 7.58 -7.95
C ASN A 49 10.88 6.91 -7.21
N PHE A 50 10.07 6.08 -7.88
CA PHE A 50 8.84 5.50 -7.32
C PHE A 50 9.09 4.70 -6.03
N TRP A 51 10.23 4.01 -5.92
CA TRP A 51 10.60 3.25 -4.71
C TRP A 51 11.65 3.94 -3.85
N LYS A 52 11.92 5.23 -4.10
CA LYS A 52 12.97 6.02 -3.43
C LYS A 52 12.40 7.23 -2.70
N ASP A 53 11.25 7.72 -3.13
CA ASP A 53 10.58 8.88 -2.58
C ASP A 53 9.10 8.55 -2.33
N ARG A 54 8.67 8.69 -1.06
CA ARG A 54 7.29 8.38 -0.66
C ARG A 54 6.26 9.33 -1.27
N HIS A 55 6.63 10.58 -1.52
CA HIS A 55 5.72 11.55 -2.14
C HIS A 55 5.51 11.18 -3.60
N VAL A 56 6.57 10.83 -4.32
CA VAL A 56 6.48 10.34 -5.71
C VAL A 56 5.63 9.07 -5.76
N PHE A 57 5.84 8.13 -4.85
CA PHE A 57 5.02 6.92 -4.77
C PHE A 57 3.53 7.21 -4.58
N GLU A 58 3.19 8.04 -3.58
CA GLU A 58 1.81 8.38 -3.26
C GLU A 58 1.15 9.20 -4.38
N ASP A 59 1.86 10.15 -4.99
CA ASP A 59 1.37 10.96 -6.11
C ASP A 59 1.12 10.11 -7.35
N MET A 60 2.06 9.23 -7.72
CA MET A 60 1.92 8.38 -8.91
C MET A 60 0.76 7.40 -8.79
N ILE A 61 0.52 6.85 -7.59
CA ILE A 61 -0.64 6.00 -7.29
C ILE A 61 -1.92 6.84 -7.28
N THR A 62 -1.92 8.00 -6.61
CA THR A 62 -3.09 8.87 -6.51
C THR A 62 -3.55 9.36 -7.88
N ALA A 63 -2.62 9.62 -8.79
CA ALA A 63 -2.91 10.00 -10.18
C ALA A 63 -3.72 8.96 -10.96
N LYS A 64 -3.72 7.68 -10.54
CA LYS A 64 -4.49 6.61 -11.18
C LYS A 64 -5.91 6.47 -10.63
N TYR A 65 -6.20 7.04 -9.47
CA TYR A 65 -7.58 7.12 -8.99
C TYR A 65 -8.37 8.17 -9.79
N GLY A 66 -9.64 7.88 -10.02
CA GLY A 66 -10.53 8.76 -10.78
C GLY A 66 -11.88 8.90 -10.12
N ARG A 67 -12.95 8.38 -10.73
CA ARG A 67 -14.33 8.55 -10.24
C ARG A 67 -15.12 7.26 -10.14
N ASN A 68 -14.63 6.16 -10.69
CA ASN A 68 -15.43 4.95 -10.85
C ASN A 68 -14.70 3.71 -10.34
N ALA A 69 -15.42 2.59 -10.24
CA ALA A 69 -14.87 1.37 -9.66
C ALA A 69 -13.72 0.83 -10.53
N GLU A 70 -13.76 1.07 -11.84
CA GLU A 70 -12.73 0.67 -12.79
C GLU A 70 -11.37 1.31 -12.47
N ASP A 71 -11.33 2.62 -12.16
CA ASP A 71 -10.10 3.32 -11.77
C ASP A 71 -9.52 2.72 -10.46
N TYR A 72 -10.38 2.41 -9.50
CA TYR A 72 -9.97 1.76 -8.24
C TYR A 72 -9.39 0.36 -8.52
N VAL A 73 -10.12 -0.46 -9.28
CA VAL A 73 -9.70 -1.80 -9.70
C VAL A 73 -8.36 -1.74 -10.42
N TYR A 74 -8.16 -0.75 -11.28
CA TYR A 74 -6.93 -0.55 -12.04
C TYR A 74 -5.71 -0.30 -11.14
N VAL A 75 -5.85 0.53 -10.09
CA VAL A 75 -4.77 0.71 -9.11
C VAL A 75 -4.44 -0.63 -8.42
N CYS A 76 -5.45 -1.33 -7.93
CA CYS A 76 -5.24 -2.56 -7.18
C CYS A 76 -4.69 -3.70 -8.04
N ASN A 77 -5.12 -3.80 -9.30
CA ASN A 77 -4.57 -4.78 -10.24
C ASN A 77 -3.11 -4.50 -10.56
N GLY A 78 -2.71 -3.24 -10.79
CA GLY A 78 -1.30 -2.89 -11.00
C GLY A 78 -0.43 -3.32 -9.82
N LEU A 79 -0.83 -2.98 -8.60
CA LEU A 79 -0.11 -3.40 -7.40
C LEU A 79 -0.06 -4.92 -7.27
N ASN A 80 -1.16 -5.63 -7.56
CA ASN A 80 -1.18 -7.09 -7.57
C ASN A 80 -0.21 -7.69 -8.60
N VAL A 81 -0.13 -7.12 -9.81
CA VAL A 81 0.85 -7.52 -10.85
C VAL A 81 2.27 -7.39 -10.29
N PHE A 82 2.57 -6.26 -9.65
CA PHE A 82 3.87 -6.03 -9.04
C PHE A 82 4.17 -7.05 -7.92
N TYR A 83 3.27 -7.20 -6.94
CA TYR A 83 3.46 -8.10 -5.80
C TYR A 83 3.57 -9.56 -6.21
N TYR A 84 2.79 -9.99 -7.21
CA TYR A 84 2.89 -11.32 -7.79
C TYR A 84 4.24 -11.54 -8.49
N CYS A 85 4.68 -10.55 -9.29
CA CYS A 85 5.96 -10.62 -9.97
C CYS A 85 7.13 -10.73 -8.98
N ILE A 86 7.20 -9.84 -7.97
CA ILE A 86 8.33 -9.77 -7.04
C ILE A 86 8.36 -10.99 -6.12
N GLY A 87 7.20 -11.48 -5.70
CA GLY A 87 7.02 -12.68 -4.91
C GLY A 87 7.44 -12.53 -3.44
N PRO A 88 6.95 -13.41 -2.56
CA PRO A 88 7.06 -13.28 -1.10
C PRO A 88 8.50 -13.14 -0.61
N ASP A 89 9.42 -13.92 -1.19
CA ASP A 89 10.84 -13.88 -0.82
C ASP A 89 11.45 -12.49 -0.98
N ASN A 90 11.03 -11.69 -1.97
CA ASN A 90 11.63 -10.38 -2.23
C ASN A 90 10.84 -9.21 -1.63
N ILE A 91 9.56 -9.41 -1.27
CA ILE A 91 8.75 -8.36 -0.65
C ILE A 91 9.45 -7.86 0.62
N GLN A 92 9.84 -8.76 1.52
CA GLN A 92 10.49 -8.37 2.77
C GLN A 92 11.82 -7.64 2.54
N TYR A 93 12.66 -8.13 1.64
CA TYR A 93 14.01 -7.59 1.46
C TYR A 93 14.12 -6.41 0.51
N CYS A 94 13.13 -6.18 -0.36
CA CYS A 94 13.10 -5.03 -1.27
C CYS A 94 12.17 -3.92 -0.80
N LEU A 95 11.02 -4.26 -0.21
CA LEU A 95 9.99 -3.30 0.20
C LEU A 95 9.92 -3.11 1.70
N GLY A 96 10.51 -4.02 2.50
CA GLY A 96 10.69 -3.77 3.92
C GLY A 96 11.66 -2.60 4.15
N VAL A 97 11.63 -2.04 5.36
CA VAL A 97 12.44 -0.87 5.74
C VAL A 97 13.92 -1.02 5.34
N SER A 98 14.53 -2.17 5.62
CA SER A 98 15.94 -2.43 5.25
C SER A 98 16.20 -2.46 3.73
N GLY A 99 15.20 -2.87 2.94
CA GLY A 99 15.27 -2.91 1.48
C GLY A 99 15.17 -1.52 0.89
N LEU A 100 14.19 -0.75 1.37
CA LEU A 100 13.97 0.63 0.96
C LEU A 100 15.17 1.52 1.32
N THR A 101 15.76 1.36 2.50
CA THR A 101 16.98 2.10 2.85
C THR A 101 18.18 1.74 2.00
N SER A 102 18.29 0.48 1.60
CA SER A 102 19.31 0.04 0.62
C SER A 102 19.06 0.65 -0.77
N ASN A 103 17.84 1.09 -1.06
CA ASN A 103 17.45 1.79 -2.27
C ASN A 103 17.47 3.33 -2.11
N GLN A 104 18.36 3.85 -1.27
CA GLN A 104 18.60 5.30 -1.07
C GLN A 104 17.49 6.06 -0.33
N MET A 105 16.48 5.37 0.19
CA MET A 105 15.49 5.98 1.08
C MET A 105 16.10 6.22 2.47
N THR A 106 15.72 7.29 3.16
CA THR A 106 16.12 7.44 4.56
C THR A 106 15.42 6.38 5.42
N ALA A 107 15.99 6.01 6.56
CA ALA A 107 15.31 5.07 7.47
C ALA A 107 13.94 5.60 7.90
N PHE A 108 13.83 6.91 8.08
CA PHE A 108 12.59 7.60 8.37
C PHE A 108 11.57 7.39 7.25
N ASP A 109 11.89 7.79 6.01
CA ASP A 109 10.98 7.65 4.87
C ASP A 109 10.64 6.18 4.58
N ALA A 110 11.54 5.25 4.87
CA ALA A 110 11.31 3.83 4.69
C ALA A 110 10.24 3.27 5.64
N TYR A 111 10.22 3.71 6.91
CA TYR A 111 9.13 3.37 7.82
C TYR A 111 7.79 3.96 7.35
N GLN A 112 7.81 5.18 6.80
CA GLN A 112 6.60 5.84 6.34
C GLN A 112 6.05 5.22 5.06
N MET A 113 6.91 4.88 4.11
CA MET A 113 6.56 4.10 2.93
C MET A 113 5.92 2.76 3.33
N ASP A 114 6.43 2.07 4.35
CA ASP A 114 5.80 0.85 4.88
C ASP A 114 4.39 1.12 5.42
N GLY A 115 4.18 2.23 6.13
CA GLY A 115 2.86 2.68 6.55
C GLY A 115 1.91 2.92 5.38
N ILE A 116 2.36 3.65 4.35
CA ILE A 116 1.56 3.96 3.15
C ILE A 116 1.22 2.67 2.40
N MET A 117 2.17 1.73 2.26
CA MET A 117 1.91 0.42 1.64
C MET A 117 0.90 -0.41 2.42
N ASN A 118 0.92 -0.39 3.76
CA ASN A 118 -0.07 -1.08 4.58
C ASN A 118 -1.47 -0.44 4.45
N ARG A 119 -1.54 0.90 4.38
CA ARG A 119 -2.79 1.60 4.04
C ARG A 119 -3.31 1.10 2.69
N ILE A 120 -2.51 1.18 1.63
CA ILE A 120 -2.93 0.77 0.28
C ILE A 120 -3.32 -0.72 0.22
N ARG A 121 -2.63 -1.59 0.97
CA ARG A 121 -3.01 -3.00 1.09
C ARG A 121 -4.41 -3.17 1.66
N PHE A 122 -4.79 -2.37 2.66
CA PHE A 122 -6.16 -2.35 3.16
C PHE A 122 -7.14 -1.82 2.11
N GLU A 123 -6.79 -0.74 1.43
CA GLU A 123 -7.62 -0.15 0.36
C GLU A 123 -7.91 -1.19 -0.73
N CYS A 124 -6.91 -1.93 -1.17
CA CYS A 124 -7.03 -2.98 -2.18
C CYS A 124 -7.47 -4.35 -1.66
N GLY A 125 -7.66 -4.48 -0.35
CA GLY A 125 -8.07 -5.70 0.34
C GLY A 125 -9.40 -5.50 1.05
N ASP A 126 -9.36 -5.41 2.38
CA ASP A 126 -10.54 -5.36 3.23
C ASP A 126 -11.50 -4.19 2.88
N ALA A 127 -10.99 -3.06 2.40
CA ALA A 127 -11.80 -1.92 2.02
C ALA A 127 -12.43 -2.05 0.62
N PHE A 128 -11.87 -2.91 -0.24
CA PHE A 128 -12.22 -2.96 -1.65
C PHE A 128 -13.70 -3.27 -1.85
N TYR A 129 -14.21 -4.34 -1.26
CA TYR A 129 -15.61 -4.74 -1.42
C TYR A 129 -16.60 -3.76 -0.76
N PRO A 130 -16.41 -3.35 0.51
CA PRO A 130 -17.23 -2.29 1.13
C PRO A 130 -17.37 -1.04 0.27
N VAL A 131 -16.26 -0.55 -0.28
CA VAL A 131 -16.27 0.65 -1.13
C VAL A 131 -16.94 0.37 -2.47
N THR A 132 -16.53 -0.68 -3.19
CA THR A 132 -17.01 -0.97 -4.56
C THR A 132 -18.46 -1.47 -4.63
N SER A 133 -19.03 -1.91 -3.51
CA SER A 133 -20.43 -2.32 -3.43
C SER A 133 -21.44 -1.16 -3.55
N ASN A 134 -20.99 0.10 -3.42
CA ASN A 134 -21.82 1.29 -3.51
C ASN A 134 -21.18 2.35 -4.44
N PRO A 135 -21.78 2.67 -5.59
CA PRO A 135 -21.24 3.67 -6.53
C PRO A 135 -21.00 5.05 -5.89
N SER A 136 -21.88 5.49 -4.99
CA SER A 136 -21.72 6.77 -4.29
C SER A 136 -20.47 6.78 -3.41
N SER A 137 -20.22 5.67 -2.70
CA SER A 137 -19.00 5.50 -1.89
C SER A 137 -17.76 5.52 -2.75
N VAL A 138 -17.75 4.75 -3.85
CA VAL A 138 -16.62 4.68 -4.80
C VAL A 138 -16.26 6.07 -5.33
N GLU A 139 -17.24 6.78 -5.87
CA GLU A 139 -17.00 8.07 -6.52
C GLU A 139 -16.52 9.10 -5.49
N CYS A 140 -17.21 9.20 -4.36
CA CYS A 140 -16.91 10.22 -3.37
C CYS A 140 -15.55 9.99 -2.70
N ILE A 141 -15.18 8.73 -2.39
CA ILE A 141 -13.89 8.38 -1.76
C ILE A 141 -12.74 8.69 -2.73
N GLN A 142 -12.86 8.31 -4.00
CA GLN A 142 -11.82 8.60 -5.00
C GLN A 142 -11.69 10.10 -5.28
N ARG A 143 -12.81 10.82 -5.39
CA ARG A 143 -12.79 12.28 -5.46
C ARG A 143 -12.10 12.89 -4.24
N THR A 144 -12.32 12.33 -3.05
CA THR A 144 -11.64 12.78 -1.83
C THR A 144 -10.13 12.56 -1.95
N LYS A 145 -9.68 11.35 -2.29
CA LYS A 145 -8.24 11.05 -2.48
C LYS A 145 -7.58 12.01 -3.45
N LYS A 146 -8.20 12.24 -4.60
CA LYS A 146 -7.65 13.09 -5.66
C LYS A 146 -7.63 14.56 -5.29
N ASN A 147 -8.74 15.10 -4.76
CA ASN A 147 -8.87 16.53 -4.48
C ASN A 147 -8.15 16.94 -3.20
N TYR A 148 -7.95 16.01 -2.26
CA TYR A 148 -7.35 16.27 -0.96
C TYR A 148 -6.00 15.58 -0.78
N VAL A 149 -5.35 15.15 -1.88
CA VAL A 149 -4.03 14.50 -1.82
C VAL A 149 -3.00 15.36 -1.08
N GLN A 150 -3.01 16.67 -1.30
CA GLN A 150 -2.12 17.60 -0.60
C GLN A 150 -2.44 17.71 0.89
N ASN A 151 -3.74 17.67 1.28
CA ASN A 151 -4.14 17.68 2.68
C ASN A 151 -3.75 16.37 3.38
N ILE A 152 -3.98 15.23 2.72
CA ILE A 152 -3.59 13.92 3.22
C ILE A 152 -2.07 13.86 3.39
N GLY A 153 -1.31 14.28 2.38
CA GLY A 153 0.15 14.40 2.44
C GLY A 153 0.61 15.28 3.59
N ALA A 154 0.05 16.50 3.74
CA ALA A 154 0.42 17.40 4.83
C ALA A 154 0.08 16.84 6.24
N ILE A 155 -1.03 16.12 6.39
CA ILE A 155 -1.39 15.45 7.66
C ILE A 155 -0.40 14.32 7.95
N THR A 156 -0.03 13.53 6.93
CA THR A 156 0.99 12.50 7.02
C THR A 156 2.33 13.11 7.43
N ASP A 157 2.80 14.14 6.73
CA ASP A 157 4.06 14.85 7.04
C ASP A 157 4.07 15.43 8.46
N ALA A 158 2.94 15.99 8.92
CA ALA A 158 2.82 16.52 10.27
C ALA A 158 2.90 15.41 11.33
N TYR A 159 2.22 14.28 11.12
CA TYR A 159 2.30 13.12 12.00
C TYR A 159 3.73 12.57 12.06
N GLU A 160 4.37 12.45 10.91
CA GLU A 160 5.74 11.96 10.77
C GLU A 160 6.74 12.85 11.54
N ASN A 161 6.65 14.17 11.38
CA ASN A 161 7.47 15.11 12.14
C ASN A 161 7.22 15.00 13.64
N GLN A 162 5.98 14.78 14.08
CA GLN A 162 5.66 14.61 15.50
C GLN A 162 6.34 13.38 16.08
N ILE A 163 6.23 12.22 15.42
CA ILE A 163 6.81 10.97 15.93
C ILE A 163 8.35 10.93 15.84
N GLN A 164 8.97 11.72 14.96
CA GLN A 164 10.42 11.84 14.87
C GLN A 164 11.06 12.42 16.14
N HIS A 165 10.34 13.34 16.79
CA HIS A 165 10.84 14.09 17.95
C HIS A 165 10.21 13.63 19.26
N ASP A 166 9.33 12.63 19.21
CA ASP A 166 8.58 12.24 20.40
C ASP A 166 9.27 11.19 21.25
N THR A 167 8.96 11.26 22.54
CA THR A 167 9.23 10.18 23.47
C THR A 167 8.14 9.12 23.36
N TYR A 168 8.47 7.87 23.64
CA TYR A 168 7.57 6.71 23.51
C TYR A 168 6.16 6.92 24.09
N ASN A 169 6.00 7.78 25.10
CA ASN A 169 4.74 8.00 25.81
C ASN A 169 3.64 8.72 25.00
N ASN A 170 3.99 9.48 23.97
CA ASN A 170 3.01 10.26 23.19
C ASN A 170 2.70 9.63 21.83
N ILE A 171 3.37 8.55 21.46
CA ILE A 171 3.29 8.01 20.10
C ILE A 171 1.88 7.56 19.72
N CYS A 172 1.18 6.90 20.65
CA CYS A 172 -0.21 6.48 20.42
C CYS A 172 -1.20 7.65 20.45
N LYS A 173 -0.88 8.72 21.20
CA LYS A 173 -1.66 9.96 21.18
C LYS A 173 -1.53 10.65 19.81
N ASN A 174 -0.33 10.76 19.27
CA ASN A 174 -0.11 11.34 17.94
C ASN A 174 -0.71 10.46 16.85
N ALA A 175 -0.60 9.14 16.96
CA ALA A 175 -1.27 8.20 16.07
C ALA A 175 -2.79 8.38 16.05
N ASN A 176 -3.41 8.56 17.22
CA ASN A 176 -4.84 8.88 17.31
C ASN A 176 -5.18 10.21 16.65
N GLY A 177 -4.34 11.24 16.85
CA GLY A 177 -4.47 12.52 16.16
C GLY A 177 -4.40 12.37 14.65
N PHE A 178 -3.43 11.61 14.14
CA PHE A 178 -3.27 11.31 12.71
C PHE A 178 -4.51 10.61 12.14
N VAL A 179 -4.95 9.51 12.76
CA VAL A 179 -6.14 8.76 12.33
C VAL A 179 -7.39 9.65 12.32
N SER A 180 -7.57 10.46 13.37
CA SER A 180 -8.67 11.42 13.46
C SER A 180 -8.61 12.47 12.35
N ASN A 181 -7.44 13.03 12.07
CA ASN A 181 -7.26 14.06 11.04
C ASN A 181 -7.54 13.52 9.64
N ILE A 182 -7.05 12.31 9.31
CA ILE A 182 -7.35 11.65 8.04
C ILE A 182 -8.85 11.35 7.94
N THR A 183 -9.47 10.82 9.00
CA THR A 183 -10.92 10.57 9.04
C THR A 183 -11.72 11.85 8.77
N ASP A 184 -11.27 12.98 9.33
CA ASP A 184 -11.90 14.28 9.13
C ASP A 184 -11.83 14.77 7.68
N VAL A 185 -10.77 14.45 6.93
CA VAL A 185 -10.70 14.72 5.48
C VAL A 185 -11.83 13.98 4.75
N TYR A 186 -12.02 12.69 5.02
CA TYR A 186 -13.10 11.92 4.39
C TYR A 186 -14.49 12.31 4.86
N LYS A 187 -14.62 12.76 6.12
CA LYS A 187 -15.87 13.28 6.66
C LYS A 187 -16.31 14.59 6.02
N ARG A 188 -15.36 15.48 5.71
CA ARG A 188 -15.62 16.83 5.18
C ARG A 188 -15.45 16.93 3.67
N GLY A 189 -14.93 15.88 3.05
CA GLY A 189 -14.73 15.80 1.60
C GLY A 189 -16.04 15.57 0.83
N PRO A 190 -15.92 15.25 -0.47
CA PRO A 190 -17.03 15.02 -1.38
C PRO A 190 -18.12 14.08 -0.86
N CYS A 191 -17.80 13.11 -0.02
CA CYS A 191 -18.78 12.18 0.54
C CYS A 191 -19.85 12.85 1.42
N SER A 192 -19.57 14.05 1.95
CA SER A 192 -20.56 14.86 2.68
C SER A 192 -21.62 15.51 1.78
N GLU A 193 -21.38 15.55 0.47
CA GLU A 193 -22.29 16.13 -0.53
C GLU A 193 -23.38 15.14 -0.98
N TYR A 194 -23.22 13.85 -0.69
CA TYR A 194 -24.12 12.80 -1.16
C TYR A 194 -25.33 12.65 -0.24
N THR A 195 -26.50 12.40 -0.84
CA THR A 195 -27.74 12.14 -0.09
C THR A 195 -27.78 10.75 0.53
N ASP A 196 -26.96 9.82 0.03
CA ASP A 196 -26.83 8.47 0.56
C ASP A 196 -25.96 8.50 1.84
N PRO A 197 -26.55 8.25 3.03
CA PRO A 197 -25.80 8.27 4.28
C PRO A 197 -24.72 7.17 4.34
N ALA A 198 -24.88 6.09 3.58
CA ALA A 198 -23.89 5.01 3.52
C ALA A 198 -22.58 5.46 2.87
N ALA A 199 -22.62 6.43 1.95
CA ALA A 199 -21.40 6.96 1.33
C ALA A 199 -20.50 7.65 2.36
N LEU A 200 -21.10 8.49 3.23
CA LEU A 200 -20.37 9.20 4.28
C LEU A 200 -19.84 8.26 5.36
N SER A 201 -20.65 7.28 5.83
CA SER A 201 -20.18 6.31 6.82
C SER A 201 -19.07 5.42 6.26
N THR A 202 -19.19 4.96 5.02
CA THR A 202 -18.15 4.19 4.32
C THR A 202 -16.86 4.99 4.19
N ALA A 203 -16.96 6.27 3.83
CA ALA A 203 -15.78 7.14 3.69
C ALA A 203 -15.07 7.40 5.02
N GLN A 204 -15.82 7.63 6.10
CA GLN A 204 -15.23 7.78 7.45
C GLN A 204 -14.56 6.48 7.90
N TRP A 205 -15.22 5.35 7.70
CA TRP A 205 -14.66 4.03 7.98
C TRP A 205 -13.38 3.77 7.18
N TYR A 206 -13.41 4.08 5.87
CA TYR A 206 -12.29 3.93 4.96
C TYR A 206 -11.09 4.78 5.39
N GLY A 207 -11.31 6.08 5.63
CA GLY A 207 -10.26 7.00 6.08
C GLY A 207 -9.65 6.58 7.41
N CYS A 208 -10.50 6.21 8.38
CA CYS A 208 -10.05 5.79 9.70
C CYS A 208 -9.23 4.49 9.63
N ASN A 209 -9.77 3.44 9.00
CA ASN A 209 -9.10 2.15 8.97
C ASN A 209 -7.86 2.16 8.07
N GLY A 210 -7.85 2.93 6.99
CA GLY A 210 -6.65 3.16 6.19
C GLY A 210 -5.53 3.82 6.99
N ALA A 211 -5.83 4.91 7.71
CA ALA A 211 -4.86 5.56 8.58
C ALA A 211 -4.43 4.67 9.76
N ARG A 212 -5.35 3.85 10.29
CA ARG A 212 -5.04 2.84 11.31
C ARG A 212 -4.01 1.85 10.78
N GLN A 213 -4.17 1.30 9.58
CA GLN A 213 -3.16 0.39 9.01
C GLN A 213 -1.80 1.05 8.81
N HIS A 214 -1.77 2.33 8.42
CA HIS A 214 -0.52 3.10 8.34
C HIS A 214 0.20 3.13 9.68
N VAL A 215 -0.50 3.44 10.77
CA VAL A 215 0.10 3.47 12.11
C VAL A 215 0.56 2.07 12.52
N LEU A 216 -0.27 1.06 12.34
CA LEU A 216 -0.01 -0.29 12.87
C LEU A 216 1.14 -1.01 12.17
N ALA A 217 1.54 -0.56 10.99
CA ALA A 217 2.79 -0.99 10.35
C ALA A 217 4.01 -0.77 11.27
N GLN A 218 4.04 0.36 11.98
CA GLN A 218 5.17 0.78 12.81
C GLN A 218 4.90 0.61 14.31
N TYR A 219 3.68 0.92 14.76
CA TYR A 219 3.32 1.05 16.17
C TYR A 219 2.13 0.16 16.52
N ARG A 220 2.28 -1.14 16.30
CA ARG A 220 1.24 -2.13 16.58
C ARG A 220 0.71 -2.09 18.03
N HIS A 221 1.53 -1.68 18.99
CA HIS A 221 1.13 -1.52 20.39
C HIS A 221 0.08 -0.41 20.61
N CYS A 222 -0.13 0.49 19.65
CA CYS A 222 -1.16 1.52 19.70
C CYS A 222 -2.55 1.03 19.24
N GLU A 223 -2.68 -0.24 18.82
CA GLU A 223 -3.92 -0.80 18.29
C GLU A 223 -5.14 -0.60 19.18
N SER A 224 -5.00 -0.82 20.48
CA SER A 224 -6.10 -0.68 21.44
C SER A 224 -6.52 0.76 21.70
N GLN A 225 -5.71 1.74 21.27
CA GLN A 225 -5.99 3.15 21.46
C GLN A 225 -6.64 3.80 20.24
N ILE A 226 -6.54 3.17 19.06
CA ILE A 226 -7.13 3.65 17.81
C ILE A 226 -8.52 3.07 17.65
N THR A 227 -9.53 3.92 17.81
CA THR A 227 -10.93 3.56 17.62
C THR A 227 -11.41 3.98 16.24
N CYS A 228 -11.68 2.99 15.39
CA CYS A 228 -12.44 3.17 14.16
C CYS A 228 -13.82 2.51 14.31
N GLY A 229 -14.84 3.08 13.66
CA GLY A 229 -16.13 2.40 13.55
C GLY A 229 -15.98 1.04 12.84
N ASN A 230 -16.92 0.13 13.09
CA ASN A 230 -17.08 -1.06 12.27
C ASN A 230 -17.90 -0.71 11.01
N PHE A 231 -17.68 -1.47 9.93
CA PHE A 231 -18.51 -1.41 8.73
C PHE A 231 -19.83 -2.15 8.96
#